data_AF-A0A1F5BTQ9-F1
#
_entry.id   AF-A0A1F5BTQ9-F1
#
_cell.length_a   1.000
_cell.length_b   1.000
_cell.length_c   1.000
_cell.angle_alpha   90.00
_cell.angle_beta   90.00
_cell.angle_gamma   90.00
#
_symmetry.space_group_name_H-M   'P 1'
#
loop_
_entity.id
_entity.type
_entity.pdbx_description
1 polymer ?
#
loop_
_entity_poly.entity_id
_entity_poly.type
_entity_poly.pdbx_seq_one_letter_code
_entity_poly.pdbx_strand_id
1 'polypeptide(L)'
;MVAATPKKGEPIKLMPLVAVNIQAFSALVAELPGFLREYGHKLYTHAVPSSVEVEALQYHGWRVEAMMPEAYKSGVVTQQWGLVLAEDIMKTMRVKKQYFDAIMAGTKPLEVRVGYESIKRIRVGDSIRLESSGGRQSGIVKVVVIRTYDTFNEMLQNENAGHIVPENPVGALDVLRRIYPPEREQLGVYVFELRVVKAQRGV
;
A
#
# COMPACT_ATOMS: atom_id res chain seq x y z
N MET A 1 -20.68 0.59 -16.07
CA MET A 1 -19.59 0.81 -17.03
C MET A 1 -18.86 2.08 -16.67
N VAL A 2 -17.54 2.06 -16.77
CA VAL A 2 -16.66 3.20 -16.47
C VAL A 2 -15.49 3.13 -17.44
N ALA A 3 -15.08 4.28 -17.97
CA ALA A 3 -13.81 4.40 -18.68
C ALA A 3 -12.85 5.20 -17.80
N ALA A 4 -11.58 4.79 -17.79
CA ALA A 4 -10.53 5.45 -17.04
C ALA A 4 -9.45 5.92 -18.01
N THR A 5 -8.94 7.13 -17.80
CA THR A 5 -7.84 7.69 -18.59
C THR A 5 -6.59 7.80 -17.72
N PRO A 6 -5.82 6.70 -17.56
CA PRO A 6 -4.65 6.70 -16.69
C PRO A 6 -3.50 7.48 -17.33
N LYS A 7 -2.85 8.33 -16.52
CA LYS A 7 -1.53 8.87 -16.81
C LYS A 7 -0.62 8.47 -15.66
N LYS A 8 0.47 7.76 -15.97
CA LYS A 8 1.31 7.06 -14.98
C LYS A 8 1.73 7.99 -13.85
N GLY A 9 1.28 7.69 -12.63
CA GLY A 9 1.64 8.43 -11.41
C GLY A 9 0.83 9.71 -11.15
N GLU A 10 -0.15 10.05 -11.99
CA GLU A 10 -1.04 11.21 -11.83
C GLU A 10 -2.44 10.79 -11.33
N PRO A 11 -3.32 11.75 -10.95
CA PRO A 11 -4.73 11.45 -10.70
C PRO A 11 -5.39 10.89 -11.96
N ILE A 12 -6.12 9.78 -11.81
CA ILE A 12 -6.85 9.12 -12.87
C ILE A 12 -8.25 9.71 -12.94
N LYS A 13 -8.60 10.28 -14.10
CA LYS A 13 -9.97 10.69 -14.36
C LYS A 13 -10.81 9.47 -14.70
N LEU A 14 -11.89 9.29 -13.96
CA LEU A 14 -12.98 8.42 -14.37
C LEU A 14 -13.94 9.21 -15.23
N MET A 15 -14.25 8.66 -16.40
CA MET A 15 -15.39 9.06 -17.22
C MET A 15 -16.68 8.53 -16.57
N PRO A 16 -17.87 9.02 -16.96
CA PRO A 16 -19.07 8.90 -16.15
C PRO A 16 -19.30 7.49 -15.59
N LEU A 17 -19.52 7.42 -14.27
CA LEU A 17 -19.91 6.19 -13.60
C LEU A 17 -21.34 5.88 -13.99
N VAL A 18 -21.53 4.93 -14.91
CA VAL A 18 -22.86 4.53 -15.38
C VAL A 18 -23.22 3.18 -14.77
N ALA A 19 -24.29 3.16 -13.96
CA ALA A 19 -24.83 1.96 -13.33
C ALA A 19 -26.34 1.89 -13.54
N VAL A 20 -26.86 0.66 -13.65
CA VAL A 20 -28.31 0.42 -13.85
C VAL A 20 -29.12 0.50 -12.56
N ASN A 21 -28.45 0.40 -11.41
CA ASN A 21 -29.04 0.51 -10.08
C ASN A 21 -27.97 0.88 -9.04
N ILE A 22 -28.41 1.17 -7.81
CA ILE A 22 -27.53 1.60 -6.72
C ILE A 22 -26.56 0.50 -6.28
N GLN A 23 -26.95 -0.77 -6.33
CA GLN A 23 -26.07 -1.89 -5.95
C GLN A 23 -24.89 -1.98 -6.91
N ALA A 24 -25.13 -1.86 -8.21
CA ALA A 24 -24.10 -1.83 -9.23
C ALA A 24 -23.23 -0.57 -9.12
N PHE A 25 -23.84 0.59 -8.80
CA PHE A 25 -23.09 1.82 -8.56
C PHE A 25 -22.14 1.66 -7.36
N SER A 26 -22.67 1.17 -6.24
CA SER A 26 -21.92 0.92 -5.00
C SER A 26 -20.76 -0.06 -5.22
N ALA A 27 -21.01 -1.15 -5.96
CA ALA A 27 -19.96 -2.10 -6.33
C ALA A 27 -18.86 -1.44 -7.19
N LEU A 28 -19.24 -0.62 -8.18
CA LEU A 28 -18.26 0.09 -9.02
C LEU A 28 -17.36 1.00 -8.18
N VAL A 29 -17.92 1.84 -7.33
CA VAL A 29 -17.12 2.79 -6.52
C VAL A 29 -16.26 2.10 -5.46
N ALA A 30 -16.64 0.89 -5.03
CA ALA A 30 -15.89 0.06 -4.09
C ALA A 30 -14.71 -0.69 -4.74
N GLU A 31 -14.89 -1.21 -5.94
CA GLU A 31 -13.92 -2.11 -6.59
C GLU A 31 -12.94 -1.38 -7.51
N LEU A 32 -13.35 -0.28 -8.15
CA LEU A 32 -12.49 0.53 -9.02
C LEU A 32 -11.13 0.88 -8.41
N PRO A 33 -11.03 1.16 -7.10
CA PRO A 33 -9.75 1.39 -6.46
C PRO A 33 -8.76 0.23 -6.60
N GLY A 34 -9.23 -1.01 -6.46
CA GLY A 34 -8.39 -2.20 -6.59
C GLY A 34 -7.81 -2.34 -8.01
N PHE A 35 -8.63 -2.07 -9.03
CA PHE A 35 -8.21 -2.21 -10.43
C PHE A 35 -7.29 -1.08 -10.92
N LEU A 36 -7.41 0.13 -10.36
CA LEU A 36 -6.73 1.31 -10.89
C LEU A 36 -5.51 1.76 -10.07
N ARG A 37 -5.27 1.16 -8.91
CA ARG A 37 -4.18 1.54 -7.99
C ARG A 37 -2.78 1.46 -8.60
N GLU A 38 -2.56 0.57 -9.56
CA GLU A 38 -1.25 0.45 -10.22
C GLU A 38 -0.95 1.60 -11.21
N TYR A 39 -1.97 2.33 -11.65
CA TYR A 39 -1.84 3.35 -12.69
C TYR A 39 -1.72 4.79 -12.15
N GLY A 40 -2.14 5.04 -10.90
CA GLY A 40 -2.18 6.38 -10.33
C GLY A 40 -2.46 6.38 -8.82
N HIS A 41 -2.25 7.54 -8.18
CA HIS A 41 -2.36 7.69 -6.72
C HIS A 41 -3.76 8.13 -6.25
N LYS A 42 -4.60 8.56 -7.18
CA LYS A 42 -5.93 9.14 -6.91
C LYS A 42 -6.87 8.85 -8.06
N LEU A 43 -8.14 8.59 -7.76
CA LEU A 43 -9.25 8.67 -8.70
C LEU A 43 -9.99 9.97 -8.50
N TYR A 44 -10.54 10.51 -9.59
CA TYR A 44 -11.56 11.53 -9.50
C TYR A 44 -12.59 11.38 -10.61
N THR A 45 -13.82 11.82 -10.34
CA THR A 45 -14.93 11.81 -11.29
C THR A 45 -15.76 13.07 -11.17
N HIS A 46 -16.43 13.45 -12.26
CA HIS A 46 -17.42 14.51 -12.26
C HIS A 46 -18.80 13.89 -12.37
N ALA A 47 -19.67 14.20 -11.41
CA ALA A 47 -21.00 13.61 -11.34
C ALA A 47 -22.01 14.61 -10.78
N VAL A 48 -23.28 14.34 -11.05
CA VAL A 48 -24.44 14.97 -10.40
C VAL A 48 -25.20 13.84 -9.70
N PRO A 49 -24.64 13.26 -8.62
CA PRO A 49 -25.21 12.08 -7.99
C PRO A 49 -26.54 12.41 -7.29
N SER A 50 -27.45 11.43 -7.29
CA SER A 50 -28.60 11.42 -6.38
C SER A 50 -28.16 11.30 -4.92
N SER A 51 -29.05 11.56 -3.97
CA SER A 51 -28.76 11.44 -2.53
C SER A 51 -28.26 10.04 -2.13
N VAL A 52 -28.78 8.99 -2.77
CA VAL A 52 -28.38 7.61 -2.49
C VAL A 52 -27.00 7.31 -3.07
N GLU A 53 -26.66 7.84 -4.25
CA GLU A 53 -25.31 7.72 -4.81
C GLU A 53 -24.28 8.52 -4.02
N VAL A 54 -24.67 9.68 -3.46
CA VAL A 54 -23.85 10.45 -2.51
C VAL A 54 -23.50 9.61 -1.29
N GLU A 55 -24.49 8.93 -0.70
CA GLU A 55 -24.27 8.05 0.45
C GLU A 55 -23.31 6.91 0.09
N ALA A 56 -23.50 6.25 -1.06
CA ALA A 56 -22.61 5.19 -1.53
C ALA A 56 -21.16 5.70 -1.75
N LEU A 57 -20.99 6.86 -2.38
CA LEU A 57 -19.67 7.48 -2.57
C LEU A 57 -18.97 7.72 -1.22
N GLN A 58 -19.67 8.35 -0.28
CA GLN A 58 -19.11 8.66 1.05
C GLN A 58 -18.80 7.39 1.85
N TYR A 59 -19.68 6.39 1.80
CA TYR A 59 -19.48 5.09 2.45
C TYR A 59 -18.19 4.41 1.98
N HIS A 60 -17.86 4.54 0.69
CA HIS A 60 -16.63 4.01 0.08
C HIS A 60 -15.45 4.99 0.09
N GLY A 61 -15.52 6.04 0.91
CA GLY A 61 -14.40 6.95 1.18
C GLY A 61 -14.18 8.05 0.14
N TRP A 62 -15.05 8.18 -0.86
CA TRP A 62 -15.00 9.29 -1.80
C TRP A 62 -15.41 10.60 -1.12
N ARG A 63 -14.78 11.71 -1.52
CA ARG A 63 -15.04 13.04 -0.96
C ARG A 63 -15.36 14.04 -2.07
N VAL A 64 -16.25 14.97 -1.77
CA VAL A 64 -16.42 16.16 -2.62
C VAL A 64 -15.19 17.02 -2.48
N GLU A 65 -14.57 17.35 -3.60
CA GLU A 65 -13.38 18.21 -3.65
C GLU A 65 -13.68 19.58 -4.27
N ALA A 66 -14.67 19.65 -5.15
CA ALA A 66 -15.13 20.90 -5.74
C ALA A 66 -16.61 20.84 -6.13
N MET A 67 -17.28 21.98 -6.03
CA MET A 67 -18.57 22.24 -6.63
C MET A 67 -18.36 23.12 -7.86
N MET A 68 -18.92 22.74 -9.00
CA MET A 68 -18.71 23.40 -10.28
C MET A 68 -20.07 23.81 -10.87
N PRO A 69 -20.57 25.02 -10.52
CA PRO A 69 -21.78 25.55 -11.11
C PRO A 69 -21.63 25.73 -12.62
N GLU A 70 -22.63 25.27 -13.38
CA GLU A 70 -22.75 25.46 -14.83
C GLU A 70 -21.59 24.93 -15.70
N ALA A 71 -20.68 24.13 -15.14
CA ALA A 71 -19.49 23.67 -15.86
C ALA A 71 -19.78 22.73 -17.05
N TYR A 72 -20.91 22.03 -17.01
CA TYR A 72 -21.31 21.08 -18.06
C TYR A 72 -22.73 21.34 -18.59
N LYS A 73 -23.62 21.89 -17.76
CA LYS A 73 -25.01 22.19 -18.11
C LYS A 73 -25.51 23.37 -17.27
N SER A 74 -26.16 24.34 -17.89
CA SER A 74 -26.75 25.49 -17.17
C SER A 74 -27.81 25.01 -16.16
N GLY A 75 -27.86 25.69 -15.01
CA GLY A 75 -28.74 25.33 -13.90
C GLY A 75 -28.34 24.05 -13.15
N VAL A 76 -27.17 23.46 -13.43
CA VAL A 76 -26.69 22.25 -12.77
C VAL A 76 -25.34 22.52 -12.10
N VAL A 77 -25.21 22.13 -10.83
CA VAL A 77 -23.95 22.11 -10.11
C VAL A 77 -23.34 20.72 -10.22
N THR A 78 -22.29 20.60 -11.04
CA THR A 78 -21.54 19.34 -11.15
C THR A 78 -20.57 19.24 -9.97
N GLN A 79 -20.49 18.06 -9.37
CA GLN A 79 -19.62 17.80 -8.24
C GLN A 79 -18.37 17.07 -8.73
N GLN A 80 -17.19 17.51 -8.28
CA GLN A 80 -15.97 16.72 -8.39
C GLN A 80 -15.84 15.86 -7.15
N TRP A 81 -15.81 14.55 -7.36
CA TRP A 81 -15.56 13.55 -6.33
C TRP A 81 -14.16 12.98 -6.49
N GLY A 82 -13.42 12.92 -5.40
CA GLY A 82 -12.08 12.36 -5.36
C GLY A 82 -11.98 11.20 -4.38
N LEU A 83 -11.15 10.21 -4.73
CA LEU A 83 -10.74 9.14 -3.85
C LEU A 83 -9.24 8.93 -3.99
N VAL A 84 -8.52 9.08 -2.89
CA VAL A 84 -7.10 8.76 -2.85
C VAL A 84 -6.95 7.24 -2.78
N LEU A 85 -6.38 6.62 -3.82
CA LEU A 85 -6.30 5.16 -4.00
C LEU A 85 -5.31 4.49 -3.06
N ALA A 86 -4.30 5.27 -2.76
CA ALA A 86 -3.27 4.98 -1.82
C ALA A 86 -2.91 6.36 -1.31
N GLU A 87 -3.12 6.61 -0.02
CA GLU A 87 -1.91 7.07 0.66
C GLU A 87 -0.86 6.03 0.25
N ASP A 88 0.28 6.47 -0.30
CA ASP A 88 1.51 5.83 0.13
C ASP A 88 1.35 5.78 1.65
N ILE A 89 0.84 4.67 2.21
CA ILE A 89 0.75 4.51 3.65
C ILE A 89 2.21 4.39 3.99
N MET A 90 2.85 5.55 4.16
CA MET A 90 4.26 5.69 4.41
C MET A 90 4.42 5.25 5.85
N LYS A 91 4.42 3.94 6.00
CA LYS A 91 4.60 3.30 7.28
C LYS A 91 6.05 3.50 7.63
N THR A 92 6.30 4.11 8.77
CA THR A 92 7.64 4.12 9.31
C THR A 92 7.91 2.77 9.95
N MET A 93 8.96 2.10 9.50
CA MET A 93 9.49 0.89 10.14
C MET A 93 10.92 1.13 10.55
N ARG A 94 11.26 0.71 11.77
CA ARG A 94 12.63 0.72 12.26
C ARG A 94 13.27 -0.64 12.05
N VAL A 95 14.51 -0.61 11.57
CA VAL A 95 15.38 -1.78 11.41
C VAL A 95 16.75 -1.48 12.00
N LYS A 96 17.52 -2.51 12.37
CA LYS A 96 18.91 -2.32 12.82
C LYS A 96 19.73 -1.70 11.69
N LYS A 97 20.74 -0.90 12.03
CA LYS A 97 21.59 -0.21 11.05
C LYS A 97 22.16 -1.15 9.99
N GLN A 98 22.69 -2.30 10.39
CA GLN A 98 23.24 -3.29 9.45
C GLN A 98 22.21 -3.76 8.41
N TYR A 99 20.96 -3.96 8.83
CA TYR A 99 19.87 -4.37 7.92
C TYR A 99 19.40 -3.21 7.06
N PHE A 100 19.36 -1.99 7.60
CA PHE A 100 19.10 -0.80 6.80
C PHE A 100 20.10 -0.69 5.65
N ASP A 101 21.39 -0.76 5.97
CA ASP A 101 22.47 -0.63 4.98
C ASP A 101 22.39 -1.76 3.93
N ALA A 102 22.10 -3.01 4.35
CA ALA A 102 21.92 -4.14 3.44
C ALA A 102 20.67 -4.05 2.55
N ILE A 103 19.54 -3.56 3.07
CA ILE A 103 18.32 -3.34 2.27
C ILE A 103 18.59 -2.24 1.24
N MET A 104 19.19 -1.12 1.66
CA MET A 104 19.52 -0.01 0.76
C MET A 104 20.54 -0.40 -0.32
N ALA A 105 21.47 -1.30 0.00
CA ALA A 105 22.41 -1.88 -0.97
C ALA A 105 21.80 -2.96 -1.87
N GLY A 106 20.57 -3.42 -1.58
CA GLY A 106 19.87 -4.46 -2.34
C GLY A 106 20.33 -5.90 -2.03
N THR A 107 21.24 -6.09 -1.07
CA THR A 107 21.72 -7.42 -0.67
C THR A 107 20.78 -8.14 0.30
N LYS A 108 19.86 -7.40 0.94
CA LYS A 108 18.76 -7.92 1.75
C LYS A 108 17.41 -7.49 1.18
N PRO A 109 16.90 -8.13 0.11
CA PRO A 109 15.62 -7.77 -0.48
C PRO A 109 14.42 -8.25 0.34
N LEU A 110 14.60 -9.20 1.27
CA LEU A 110 13.50 -9.77 2.06
C LEU A 110 13.50 -9.22 3.49
N GLU A 111 12.38 -8.62 3.90
CA GLU A 111 12.14 -8.18 5.27
C GLU A 111 11.07 -9.06 5.94
N VAL A 112 11.40 -9.60 7.11
CA VAL A 112 10.54 -10.53 7.84
C VAL A 112 9.95 -9.86 9.08
N ARG A 113 8.64 -9.97 9.24
CA ARG A 113 7.88 -9.46 10.40
C ARG A 113 6.85 -10.50 10.83
N VAL A 114 6.41 -10.43 12.08
CA VAL A 114 5.24 -11.19 12.54
C VAL A 114 3.96 -10.40 12.32
N GLY A 115 2.83 -11.09 12.22
CA GLY A 115 1.51 -10.57 11.84
C GLY A 115 0.81 -9.70 12.89
N TYR A 116 1.46 -8.66 13.41
CA TYR A 116 0.74 -7.61 14.13
C TYR A 116 -0.33 -6.98 13.22
N GLU A 117 -1.41 -6.46 13.80
CA GLU A 117 -2.49 -5.77 13.04
C GLU A 117 -1.96 -4.69 12.10
N SER A 118 -0.89 -4.00 12.51
CA SER A 118 -0.21 -2.98 11.73
C SER A 118 0.54 -3.53 10.50
N ILE A 119 1.00 -4.78 10.57
CA ILE A 119 1.72 -5.52 9.52
C ILE A 119 0.72 -6.16 8.55
N LYS A 120 -0.34 -6.77 9.08
CA LYS A 120 -1.43 -7.39 8.29
C LYS A 120 -2.15 -6.42 7.35
N ARG A 121 -2.05 -5.10 7.58
CA ARG A 121 -2.63 -4.06 6.72
C ARG A 121 -1.77 -3.67 5.53
N ILE A 122 -0.51 -4.10 5.48
CA ILE A 122 0.40 -3.78 4.38
C ILE A 122 -0.05 -4.54 3.13
N ARG A 123 0.02 -3.88 1.98
CA ARG A 123 -0.35 -4.41 0.68
C ARG A 123 0.82 -4.28 -0.30
N VAL A 124 0.82 -5.16 -1.31
CA VAL A 124 1.71 -4.99 -2.46
C VAL A 124 1.46 -3.62 -3.08
N GLY A 125 2.54 -2.90 -3.38
CA GLY A 125 2.51 -1.53 -3.88
C GLY A 125 2.72 -0.46 -2.82
N ASP A 126 2.62 -0.78 -1.52
CA ASP A 126 2.81 0.20 -0.45
C ASP A 126 4.28 0.66 -0.35
N SER A 127 4.47 1.95 -0.04
CA SER A 127 5.78 2.51 0.28
C SER A 127 6.02 2.49 1.79
N ILE A 128 7.18 1.99 2.21
CA ILE A 128 7.60 1.97 3.62
C ILE A 128 8.78 2.92 3.77
N ARG A 129 8.71 3.80 4.77
CA ARG A 129 9.86 4.58 5.23
C ARG A 129 10.65 3.72 6.21
N LEU A 130 11.78 3.20 5.77
CA LEU A 130 12.73 2.53 6.64
C LEU A 130 13.57 3.56 7.39
N GLU A 131 13.68 3.39 8.70
CA GLU A 131 14.55 4.15 9.58
C GLU A 131 15.62 3.23 10.16
N SER A 132 16.88 3.65 10.06
CA SER A 132 17.96 2.99 10.80
C SER A 132 17.77 3.23 12.30
N SER A 133 17.92 2.18 13.10
CA SER A 133 18.09 2.29 14.56
C SER A 133 19.21 3.30 14.84
N GLY A 134 18.89 4.38 15.56
CA GLY A 134 19.77 5.53 15.74
C GLY A 134 19.33 6.82 15.02
N GLY A 135 18.25 6.78 14.22
CA GLY A 135 17.48 7.96 13.79
C GLY A 135 18.11 8.88 12.73
N ARG A 136 19.37 8.64 12.32
CA ARG A 136 20.10 9.53 11.40
C ARG A 136 19.94 9.21 9.91
N GLN A 137 19.38 8.06 9.56
CA GLN A 137 19.27 7.61 8.18
C GLN A 137 17.87 7.05 7.90
N SER A 138 17.32 7.40 6.74
CA SER A 138 16.05 6.83 6.28
C SER A 138 16.04 6.56 4.77
N GLY A 139 15.17 5.67 4.34
CA GLY A 139 15.04 5.31 2.94
C GLY A 139 13.61 4.90 2.63
N ILE A 140 13.20 5.07 1.38
CA ILE A 140 11.88 4.64 0.91
C ILE A 140 12.07 3.36 0.12
N VAL A 141 11.35 2.32 0.54
CA VAL A 141 11.23 1.04 -0.16
C VAL A 141 9.79 0.81 -0.56
N LYS A 142 9.58 0.06 -1.64
CA LYS A 142 8.26 -0.37 -2.09
C LYS A 142 8.11 -1.87 -1.86
N VAL A 143 6.97 -2.27 -1.31
CA VAL A 143 6.59 -3.69 -1.19
C VAL A 143 6.18 -4.18 -2.57
N VAL A 144 6.91 -5.15 -3.12
CA VAL A 144 6.62 -5.71 -4.46
C VAL A 144 5.96 -7.07 -4.40
N VAL A 145 6.21 -7.85 -3.34
CA VAL A 145 5.57 -9.14 -3.08
C VAL A 145 5.37 -9.30 -1.58
N ILE A 146 4.30 -9.98 -1.18
CA ILE A 146 4.04 -10.42 0.20
C ILE A 146 3.80 -11.92 0.18
N ARG A 147 4.49 -12.64 1.04
CA ARG A 147 4.28 -14.08 1.30
C ARG A 147 4.07 -14.30 2.78
N THR A 148 3.28 -15.29 3.14
CA THR A 148 2.92 -15.59 4.54
C THR A 148 3.16 -17.05 4.85
N TYR A 149 3.62 -17.32 6.07
CA TYR A 149 3.92 -18.66 6.58
C TYR A 149 3.42 -18.78 8.02
N ASP A 150 3.18 -20.00 8.48
CA ASP A 150 2.74 -20.24 9.86
C ASP A 150 3.93 -20.17 10.83
N THR A 151 5.13 -20.56 10.38
CA THR A 151 6.34 -20.60 11.20
C THR A 151 7.58 -20.09 10.46
N PHE A 152 8.60 -19.67 11.22
CA PHE A 152 9.92 -19.32 10.66
C PHE A 152 10.62 -20.52 10.02
N ASN A 153 10.40 -21.73 10.54
CA ASN A 153 10.95 -22.95 9.96
C ASN A 153 10.41 -23.19 8.55
N GLU A 154 9.09 -23.13 8.40
CA GLU A 154 8.43 -23.26 7.09
C GLU A 154 8.89 -22.16 6.14
N MET A 155 8.96 -20.91 6.60
CA MET A 155 9.48 -19.80 5.82
C MET A 155 10.91 -20.07 5.33
N LEU A 156 11.83 -20.49 6.21
CA LEU A 156 13.24 -20.73 5.86
C LEU A 156 13.46 -21.96 4.96
N GLN A 157 12.48 -22.86 4.84
CA GLN A 157 12.50 -23.93 3.85
C GLN A 157 12.18 -23.43 2.44
N ASN A 158 11.44 -22.32 2.32
CA ASN A 158 10.96 -21.77 1.06
C ASN A 158 11.72 -20.51 0.60
N GLU A 159 12.29 -19.76 1.54
CA GLU A 159 12.97 -18.49 1.30
C GLU A 159 14.49 -18.62 1.42
N ASN A 160 15.22 -17.84 0.63
CA ASN A 160 16.67 -17.78 0.76
C ASN A 160 17.07 -17.02 2.05
N ALA A 161 17.57 -17.75 3.04
CA ALA A 161 18.04 -17.18 4.31
C ALA A 161 19.08 -16.07 4.13
N GLY A 162 19.92 -16.13 3.09
CA GLY A 162 20.91 -15.10 2.76
C GLY A 162 20.31 -13.77 2.30
N HIS A 163 19.06 -13.77 1.83
CA HIS A 163 18.32 -12.55 1.51
C HIS A 163 17.56 -11.98 2.72
N ILE A 164 17.52 -12.69 3.85
CA ILE A 164 16.85 -12.31 5.10
C ILE A 164 17.87 -11.89 6.15
N VAL A 165 18.91 -12.69 6.38
CA VAL A 165 19.99 -12.43 7.34
C VAL A 165 21.34 -12.63 6.63
N PRO A 166 21.75 -11.70 5.73
CA PRO A 166 22.92 -11.90 4.87
C PRO A 166 24.22 -12.16 5.64
N GLU A 167 24.36 -11.60 6.84
CA GLU A 167 25.55 -11.75 7.69
C GLU A 167 25.65 -13.12 8.38
N ASN A 168 24.52 -13.81 8.55
CA ASN A 168 24.47 -15.13 9.17
C ASN A 168 23.26 -15.94 8.64
N PRO A 169 23.31 -16.44 7.39
CA PRO A 169 22.20 -17.18 6.81
C PRO A 169 21.91 -18.48 7.54
N VAL A 170 22.97 -19.17 8.01
CA VAL A 170 22.87 -20.46 8.72
C VAL A 170 22.16 -20.29 10.07
N GLY A 171 22.44 -19.20 10.80
CA GLY A 171 21.81 -18.87 12.08
C GLY A 171 20.54 -18.02 11.96
N ALA A 172 19.92 -17.93 10.77
CA ALA A 172 18.77 -17.04 10.55
C ALA A 172 17.60 -17.34 11.49
N LEU A 173 17.33 -18.62 11.77
CA LEU A 173 16.26 -19.04 12.68
C LEU A 173 16.45 -18.47 14.10
N ASP A 174 17.66 -18.59 14.64
CA ASP A 174 17.99 -18.09 15.98
C ASP A 174 17.93 -16.56 16.04
N VAL A 175 18.39 -15.89 14.99
CA VAL A 175 18.30 -14.43 14.87
C VAL A 175 16.84 -13.97 14.88
N LEU A 176 15.97 -14.64 14.11
CA LEU A 176 14.55 -14.31 14.03
C LEU A 176 13.84 -14.57 15.37
N ARG A 177 14.07 -15.72 16.00
CA ARG A 177 13.46 -16.07 17.29
C ARG A 177 13.90 -15.18 18.44
N ARG A 178 15.12 -14.64 18.39
CA ARG A 178 15.58 -13.63 19.35
C ARG A 178 14.83 -12.30 19.21
N ILE A 179 14.34 -11.97 18.01
CA ILE A 179 13.56 -10.75 17.75
C ILE A 179 12.07 -11.01 18.03
N TYR A 180 11.58 -12.17 17.63
CA TYR A 180 10.19 -12.61 17.74
C TYR A 180 10.14 -13.99 18.39
N PRO A 181 9.98 -14.07 19.71
CA PRO A 181 9.87 -15.34 20.42
C PRO A 181 8.59 -16.11 20.00
N PRO A 182 8.45 -17.41 20.34
CA PRO A 182 7.38 -18.27 19.83
C PRO A 182 5.96 -17.71 19.97
N GLU A 183 5.66 -17.00 21.06
CA GLU A 183 4.36 -16.36 21.27
C GLU A 183 4.06 -15.23 20.26
N ARG A 184 5.09 -14.63 19.67
CA ARG A 184 4.97 -13.64 18.59
C ARG A 184 4.91 -14.31 17.23
N GLU A 185 5.64 -15.40 17.04
CA GLU A 185 5.61 -16.22 15.81
C GLU A 185 4.19 -16.74 15.50
N GLN A 186 3.41 -17.08 16.54
CA GLN A 186 2.00 -17.50 16.43
C GLN A 186 1.06 -16.48 15.76
N LEU A 187 1.49 -15.22 15.62
CA LEU A 187 0.73 -14.20 14.85
C LEU A 187 0.84 -14.41 13.33
N GLY A 188 1.59 -15.41 12.89
CA GLY A 188 1.96 -15.67 11.50
C GLY A 188 3.19 -14.87 11.08
N VAL A 189 3.92 -15.39 10.11
CA VAL A 189 5.15 -14.81 9.57
C VAL A 189 4.85 -14.16 8.22
N TYR A 190 5.28 -12.91 8.06
CA TYR A 190 5.11 -12.11 6.85
C TYR A 190 6.48 -11.80 6.27
N VAL A 191 6.65 -12.16 4.99
CA VAL A 191 7.84 -11.85 4.20
C VAL A 191 7.47 -10.79 3.18
N PHE A 192 8.11 -9.63 3.30
CA PHE A 192 8.01 -8.53 2.35
C PHE A 192 9.21 -8.56 1.44
N GLU A 193 8.97 -8.70 0.14
CA GLU A 193 9.99 -8.43 -0.86
C GLU A 193 9.99 -6.93 -1.16
N LEU A 194 11.15 -6.31 -0.96
CA LEU A 194 11.33 -4.86 -0.98
C LEU A 194 12.17 -4.44 -2.18
N ARG A 195 11.76 -3.36 -2.83
CA ARG A 195 12.56 -2.65 -3.83
C ARG A 195 12.89 -1.25 -3.34
N VAL A 196 14.15 -0.87 -3.37
CA VAL A 196 14.59 0.48 -3.03
C VAL A 196 14.05 1.47 -4.06
N VAL A 197 13.36 2.51 -3.59
CA VAL A 197 12.85 3.61 -4.43
C VAL A 197 13.80 4.80 -4.34
N LYS A 198 14.17 5.19 -3.12
CA LYS A 198 15.04 6.35 -2.87
C LYS A 198 15.76 6.23 -1.53
N ALA A 199 17.07 6.44 -1.53
CA ALA A 199 17.83 6.66 -0.30
C ALA A 199 17.75 8.14 0.10
N GLN A 200 17.49 8.43 1.38
CA GLN A 200 17.54 9.79 1.92
C GLN A 200 18.61 9.86 3.02
N ARG A 201 19.71 10.57 2.77
CA ARG A 201 20.66 10.90 3.84
C ARG A 201 20.02 11.99 4.69
N GLY A 202 19.89 11.75 6.00
CA GLY A 202 19.55 12.79 6.96
C GLY A 202 20.63 13.87 6.92
N VAL A 203 20.20 15.13 6.88
CA VAL A 203 21.05 16.31 7.05
C VAL A 203 21.65 16.29 8.46
#